data_AF-A0A943L0N1-F1
#
_entry.id   AF-A0A943L0N1-F1
#
_cell.length_a   1.000
_cell.length_b   1.000
_cell.length_c   1.000
_cell.angle_alpha   90.00
_cell.angle_beta   90.00
_cell.angle_gamma   90.00
#
_symmetry.space_group_name_H-M   'P 1'
#
loop_
_entity.id
_entity.type
_entity.pdbx_description
1 polymer ?
#
loop_
_entity_poly.entity_id
_entity_poly.type
_entity_poly.pdbx_seq_one_letter_code
_entity_poly.pdbx_strand_id
1 'polypeptide(L)'
;MVEGWNKIYRSIQEHWLWTCEPFSRGQAWIDLLLMANHKEAKIMVNGNLEVVERGQRITSIRKLSDRWKWSTKKVTHFLDQLVKDKMIEYISDSSKTVVTIVNYDKYQGKETPSNVDNTGLDGDIGNTEETQKKHEGNTEESAKKHRGNAEEKQKKTNKNDKEYIKNEEEGEERKENTTVLPSISFPTPRHKFIYETVSENSYKTWFENTTIEEFETEIVITAANKFTKDIIESKFLEMLKILTGKKITVKED
;
A
#
# COMPACT_ATOMS: atom_id res chain seq x y z
N MET A 1 -16.68 17.72 -0.11
CA MET A 1 -16.11 16.78 0.88
C MET A 1 -16.88 15.48 0.74
N VAL A 2 -16.21 14.34 0.75
CA VAL A 2 -16.90 13.04 0.75
C VAL A 2 -17.23 12.75 2.21
N GLU A 3 -18.51 12.82 2.55
CA GLU A 3 -19.02 12.57 3.91
C GLU A 3 -19.59 11.15 3.99
N GLY A 4 -19.42 10.50 5.15
CA GLY A 4 -19.90 9.13 5.39
C GLY A 4 -18.79 8.16 5.81
N TRP A 5 -19.19 7.05 6.42
CA TRP A 5 -18.28 5.98 6.87
C TRP A 5 -18.77 4.63 6.35
N ASN A 6 -17.82 3.75 6.01
CA ASN A 6 -18.12 2.40 5.56
C ASN A 6 -17.64 1.39 6.61
N LYS A 7 -18.49 0.41 6.95
CA LYS A 7 -18.08 -0.77 7.72
C LYS A 7 -17.38 -1.75 6.79
N ILE A 8 -16.20 -2.20 7.19
CA ILE A 8 -15.43 -3.22 6.46
C ILE A 8 -15.29 -4.44 7.36
N TYR A 9 -15.69 -5.61 6.84
CA TYR A 9 -15.46 -6.88 7.53
C TYR A 9 -13.96 -7.22 7.54
N ARG A 10 -13.45 -7.68 8.69
CA ARG A 10 -12.02 -8.02 8.85
C ARG A 10 -11.56 -9.18 7.97
N SER A 11 -12.49 -9.98 7.43
CA SER A 11 -12.19 -11.04 6.45
C SER A 11 -11.52 -10.51 5.18
N ILE A 12 -11.60 -9.20 4.90
CA ILE A 12 -10.85 -8.59 3.80
C ILE A 12 -9.34 -8.84 3.93
N GLN A 13 -8.81 -9.01 5.16
CA GLN A 13 -7.39 -9.27 5.39
C GLN A 13 -6.89 -10.58 4.76
N GLU A 14 -7.80 -11.53 4.49
CA GLU A 14 -7.50 -12.82 3.87
C GLU A 14 -7.72 -12.80 2.35
N HIS A 15 -8.33 -11.73 1.83
CA HIS A 15 -8.65 -11.63 0.42
C HIS A 15 -7.41 -11.28 -0.40
N TRP A 16 -7.23 -11.93 -1.55
CA TRP A 16 -6.06 -11.78 -2.42
C TRP A 16 -5.78 -10.32 -2.84
N LEU A 17 -6.85 -9.52 -3.05
CA LEU A 17 -6.73 -8.08 -3.33
C LEU A 17 -6.12 -7.28 -2.17
N TRP A 18 -6.32 -7.72 -0.94
CA TRP A 18 -5.78 -7.04 0.24
C TRP A 18 -4.35 -7.45 0.54
N THR A 19 -3.97 -8.67 0.16
CA THR A 19 -2.61 -9.19 0.33
C THR A 19 -1.72 -8.87 -0.86
N CYS A 20 -2.11 -7.94 -1.74
CA CYS A 20 -1.23 -7.44 -2.80
C CYS A 20 -0.03 -6.72 -2.18
N GLU A 21 1.17 -7.12 -2.60
CA GLU A 21 2.43 -6.61 -2.09
C GLU A 21 3.15 -5.74 -3.15
N PRO A 22 3.93 -4.73 -2.74
CA PRO A 22 4.02 -4.19 -1.38
C PRO A 22 2.79 -3.35 -1.01
N PHE A 23 2.53 -3.19 0.29
CA PHE A 23 1.38 -2.40 0.74
C PHE A 23 1.55 -0.92 0.37
N SER A 24 0.45 -0.26 0.02
CA SER A 24 0.41 1.21 -0.06
C SER A 24 0.29 1.83 1.34
N ARG A 25 0.62 3.11 1.50
CA ARG A 25 0.45 3.81 2.81
C ARG A 25 -0.99 3.84 3.30
N GLY A 26 -1.95 4.05 2.39
CA GLY A 26 -3.37 4.01 2.73
C GLY A 26 -3.80 2.61 3.18
N GLN A 27 -3.33 1.58 2.50
CA GLN A 27 -3.58 0.18 2.89
C GLN A 27 -2.94 -0.15 4.23
N ALA A 28 -1.70 0.29 4.50
CA ALA A 28 -1.04 0.10 5.80
C ALA A 28 -1.80 0.81 6.94
N TRP A 29 -2.33 2.01 6.71
CA TRP A 29 -3.18 2.70 7.69
C TRP A 29 -4.46 1.90 7.99
N ILE A 30 -5.18 1.47 6.95
CA ILE A 30 -6.39 0.68 7.14
C ILE A 30 -6.06 -0.68 7.80
N ASP A 31 -4.93 -1.29 7.46
CA ASP A 31 -4.46 -2.51 8.08
C ASP A 31 -4.25 -2.34 9.59
N LEU A 32 -3.67 -1.22 10.05
CA LEU A 32 -3.58 -0.90 11.48
C LEU A 32 -4.96 -0.82 12.16
N LEU A 33 -5.93 -0.17 11.51
CA LEU A 33 -7.32 -0.09 12.01
C LEU A 33 -7.99 -1.47 12.12
N LEU A 34 -7.76 -2.33 11.13
CA LEU A 34 -8.33 -3.67 11.06
C LEU A 34 -7.65 -4.63 12.06
N MET A 35 -6.35 -4.46 12.31
CA MET A 35 -5.58 -5.25 13.28
C MET A 35 -5.85 -4.87 14.74
N ALA A 36 -6.23 -3.61 15.00
CA ALA A 36 -6.53 -3.14 16.35
C ALA A 36 -7.60 -4.02 17.03
N ASN A 37 -7.41 -4.28 18.32
CA ASN A 37 -8.35 -5.06 19.09
C ASN A 37 -9.71 -4.34 19.18
N HIS A 38 -10.79 -5.06 18.88
CA HIS A 38 -12.15 -4.52 19.02
C HIS A 38 -12.68 -4.62 20.46
N LYS A 39 -12.09 -5.52 21.26
CA LYS A 39 -12.40 -5.77 22.67
C LYS A 39 -11.10 -6.03 23.41
N GLU A 40 -11.10 -5.80 24.73
CA GLU A 40 -9.96 -6.13 25.58
C GLU A 40 -9.59 -7.62 25.43
N ALA A 41 -8.31 -7.90 25.31
CA ALA A 41 -7.80 -9.27 25.19
C ALA A 41 -6.52 -9.43 26.00
N LYS A 42 -6.39 -10.59 26.66
CA LYS A 42 -5.15 -10.97 27.36
C LYS A 42 -4.28 -11.79 26.42
N ILE A 43 -3.07 -11.32 26.16
CA ILE A 43 -2.13 -11.96 25.23
C ILE A 43 -0.86 -12.33 26.00
N MET A 44 -0.37 -13.55 25.80
CA MET A 44 0.91 -13.96 26.35
C MET A 44 2.04 -13.36 25.51
N VAL A 45 2.88 -12.52 26.12
CA VAL A 45 4.05 -11.90 25.47
C VAL A 45 5.27 -12.18 26.34
N ASN A 46 6.24 -12.91 25.79
CA ASN A 46 7.48 -13.30 26.48
C ASN A 46 7.24 -13.96 27.85
N GLY A 47 6.20 -14.79 27.96
CA GLY A 47 5.85 -15.49 29.21
C GLY A 47 5.05 -14.67 30.22
N ASN A 48 4.77 -13.39 29.94
CA ASN A 48 3.93 -12.54 30.77
C ASN A 48 2.55 -12.34 30.13
N LEU A 49 1.51 -12.34 30.97
CA LEU A 49 0.15 -12.06 30.53
C LEU A 49 -0.07 -10.55 30.46
N GLU A 50 -0.23 -10.04 29.25
CA GLU A 50 -0.41 -8.61 28.98
C GLU A 50 -1.87 -8.34 28.59
N VAL A 51 -2.47 -7.33 29.21
CA VAL A 51 -3.81 -6.86 28.85
C VAL A 51 -3.68 -5.87 27.70
N VAL A 52 -4.38 -6.13 26.60
CA VAL A 52 -4.42 -5.26 25.43
C VAL A 52 -5.82 -4.68 25.30
N GLU A 53 -5.92 -3.37 25.47
CA GLU A 53 -7.20 -2.68 25.47
C GLU A 53 -7.80 -2.58 24.06
N ARG A 54 -9.09 -2.20 24.00
CA ARG A 54 -9.75 -1.87 22.73
C ARG A 54 -9.01 -0.73 22.03
N GLY A 55 -8.83 -0.84 20.72
CA GLY A 55 -8.10 0.13 19.91
C GLY A 55 -6.58 -0.03 19.96
N GLN A 56 -6.06 -1.00 20.72
CA GLN A 56 -4.64 -1.29 20.81
C GLN A 56 -4.25 -2.56 20.06
N ARG A 57 -2.98 -2.66 19.69
CA ARG A 57 -2.37 -3.86 19.09
C ARG A 57 -0.94 -4.03 19.54
N ILE A 58 -0.62 -5.20 20.08
CA ILE A 58 0.77 -5.63 20.29
C ILE A 58 1.32 -6.18 18.98
N THR A 59 2.44 -5.62 18.52
CA THR A 59 3.16 -6.03 17.32
C THR A 59 4.67 -5.74 17.46
N SER A 60 5.41 -5.71 16.36
CA SER A 60 6.76 -5.19 16.28
C SER A 60 7.01 -4.53 14.92
N ILE A 61 7.97 -3.62 14.84
CA ILE A 61 8.38 -3.00 13.56
C ILE A 61 8.74 -4.07 12.52
N ARG A 62 9.42 -5.15 12.94
CA ARG A 62 9.76 -6.28 12.07
C ARG A 62 8.52 -7.01 11.55
N LYS A 63 7.54 -7.30 12.40
CA LYS A 63 6.28 -7.93 11.97
C LYS A 63 5.52 -7.07 10.96
N LEU A 64 5.48 -5.75 11.16
CA LEU A 64 4.85 -4.82 10.22
C LEU A 64 5.65 -4.73 8.91
N SER A 65 6.97 -4.71 8.99
CA SER A 65 7.88 -4.74 7.84
C SER A 65 7.66 -5.98 6.97
N ASP A 66 7.62 -7.17 7.60
CA ASP A 66 7.38 -8.45 6.91
C ASP A 66 5.98 -8.52 6.26
N ARG A 67 4.97 -7.94 6.92
CA ARG A 67 3.57 -7.91 6.46
C ARG A 67 3.35 -6.94 5.32
N TRP A 68 3.96 -5.75 5.38
CA TRP A 68 3.76 -4.70 4.38
C TRP A 68 4.76 -4.77 3.23
N LYS A 69 5.76 -5.64 3.34
CA LYS A 69 6.94 -5.72 2.45
C LYS A 69 7.65 -4.38 2.33
N TRP A 70 7.86 -3.75 3.48
CA TRP A 70 8.58 -2.49 3.61
C TRP A 70 9.86 -2.72 4.39
N SER A 71 10.90 -1.94 4.13
CA SER A 71 12.04 -1.84 5.03
C SER A 71 11.59 -1.36 6.42
N THR A 72 12.29 -1.82 7.47
CA THR A 72 12.02 -1.40 8.85
C THR A 72 12.08 0.11 9.02
N LYS A 73 13.00 0.78 8.32
CA LYS A 73 13.14 2.24 8.33
C LYS A 73 11.89 2.95 7.77
N LYS A 74 11.31 2.42 6.68
CA LYS A 74 10.08 2.94 6.07
C LYS A 74 8.88 2.76 6.99
N VAL A 75 8.78 1.62 7.68
CA VAL A 75 7.76 1.38 8.70
C VAL A 75 7.87 2.39 9.84
N THR A 76 9.07 2.55 10.44
CA THR A 76 9.27 3.51 11.54
C THR A 76 8.92 4.92 11.09
N HIS A 77 9.39 5.35 9.92
CA HIS A 77 9.09 6.67 9.41
C HIS A 77 7.59 6.90 9.19
N PHE A 78 6.88 5.89 8.69
CA PHE A 78 5.43 5.97 8.51
C PHE A 78 4.69 6.05 9.85
N LEU A 79 5.08 5.25 10.84
CA LEU A 79 4.49 5.33 12.19
C LEU A 79 4.75 6.70 12.84
N ASP A 80 5.96 7.24 12.71
CA ASP A 80 6.31 8.59 13.20
C ASP A 80 5.44 9.68 12.55
N GLN A 81 5.10 9.54 11.27
CA GLN A 81 4.19 10.46 10.59
C GLN A 81 2.78 10.38 11.19
N LEU A 82 2.27 9.17 11.41
CA LEU A 82 0.95 8.97 12.02
C LEU A 82 0.90 9.52 13.47
N VAL A 83 2.00 9.40 14.23
CA VAL A 83 2.11 10.01 15.56
C VAL A 83 2.09 11.53 15.48
N LYS A 84 2.83 12.13 14.55
CA LYS A 84 2.84 13.60 14.34
C LYS A 84 1.47 14.14 14.00
N ASP A 85 0.70 13.40 13.22
CA ASP A 85 -0.68 13.76 12.85
C ASP A 85 -1.71 13.34 13.91
N LYS A 86 -1.26 12.83 15.07
CA LYS A 86 -2.10 12.38 16.20
C LYS A 86 -3.13 11.32 15.81
N MET A 87 -2.77 10.48 14.83
CA MET A 87 -3.61 9.36 14.38
C MET A 87 -3.36 8.11 15.23
N ILE A 88 -2.12 7.92 15.68
CA ILE A 88 -1.72 6.83 16.56
C ILE A 88 -0.83 7.34 17.68
N GLU A 89 -0.74 6.54 18.73
CA GLU A 89 0.35 6.56 19.70
C GLU A 89 1.00 5.18 19.65
N TYR A 90 2.31 5.09 19.83
CA TYR A 90 2.93 3.78 20.02
C TYR A 90 4.08 3.84 21.00
N ILE A 91 4.24 2.75 21.76
CA ILE A 91 5.31 2.56 22.73
C ILE A 91 6.11 1.34 22.28
N SER A 92 7.40 1.52 22.10
CA SER A 92 8.33 0.45 21.76
C SER A 92 9.24 0.13 22.95
N ASP A 93 9.10 -1.07 23.47
CA ASP A 93 10.02 -1.66 24.44
C ASP A 93 11.00 -2.62 23.74
N SER A 94 12.00 -3.11 24.48
CA SER A 94 12.93 -4.14 23.98
C SER A 94 12.23 -5.44 23.54
N SER A 95 11.03 -5.69 24.06
CA SER A 95 10.26 -6.91 23.84
C SER A 95 9.10 -6.76 22.85
N LYS A 96 8.46 -5.59 22.79
CA LYS A 96 7.19 -5.40 22.08
C LYS A 96 6.99 -3.96 21.61
N THR A 97 6.18 -3.80 20.57
CA THR A 97 5.66 -2.49 20.15
C THR A 97 4.15 -2.50 20.34
N VAL A 98 3.63 -1.64 21.20
CA VAL A 98 2.19 -1.46 21.40
C VAL A 98 1.76 -0.25 20.58
N VAL A 99 0.88 -0.47 19.60
CA VAL A 99 0.29 0.59 18.77
C VAL A 99 -1.13 0.83 19.25
N THR A 100 -1.46 2.09 19.57
CA THR A 100 -2.76 2.56 20.01
C THR A 100 -3.34 3.49 18.95
N ILE A 101 -4.53 3.17 18.45
CA ILE A 101 -5.24 4.05 17.51
C ILE A 101 -5.93 5.17 18.31
N VAL A 102 -5.54 6.41 18.06
CA VAL A 102 -6.15 7.57 18.72
C VAL A 102 -7.57 7.76 18.18
N ASN A 103 -8.52 7.96 19.10
CA ASN A 103 -9.95 8.06 18.78
C ASN A 103 -10.52 6.82 18.05
N TYR A 104 -10.09 5.60 18.41
CA TYR A 104 -10.59 4.36 17.79
C TYR A 104 -12.13 4.28 17.70
N ASP A 105 -12.83 4.78 18.72
CA ASP A 105 -14.29 4.81 18.78
C ASP A 105 -14.94 5.60 17.63
N LYS A 106 -14.27 6.64 17.10
CA LYS A 106 -14.76 7.39 15.94
C LYS A 106 -14.79 6.53 14.68
N TYR A 107 -13.92 5.55 14.57
CA TYR A 107 -13.78 4.70 13.40
C TYR A 107 -14.67 3.44 13.45
N GLN A 108 -15.11 3.02 14.63
CA GLN A 108 -15.86 1.76 14.80
C GLN A 108 -17.28 1.95 15.33
N GLY A 109 -17.65 3.16 15.76
CA GLY A 109 -18.93 3.41 16.41
C GLY A 109 -19.03 2.72 17.78
N LYS A 110 -19.93 3.21 18.63
CA LYS A 110 -20.40 2.41 19.76
C LYS A 110 -21.39 1.40 19.19
N GLU A 111 -21.17 0.11 19.46
CA GLU A 111 -22.21 -0.89 19.28
C GLU A 111 -23.37 -0.48 20.18
N THR A 112 -24.44 0.10 19.61
CA THR A 112 -25.75 -0.06 20.21
C THR A 112 -26.04 -1.56 20.16
N PRO A 113 -26.37 -2.22 21.28
CA PRO A 113 -26.76 -3.62 21.24
C PRO A 113 -28.07 -3.70 20.44
N SER A 114 -27.97 -4.00 19.15
CA SER A 114 -29.12 -4.35 18.32
C SER A 114 -29.57 -5.76 18.70
N ASN A 115 -30.16 -5.90 19.88
CA ASN A 115 -31.19 -6.90 20.08
C ASN A 115 -32.46 -6.32 19.46
N VAL A 116 -32.72 -6.64 18.20
CA VAL A 116 -34.09 -6.62 17.68
C VAL A 116 -34.23 -7.80 16.74
N ASP A 117 -34.81 -8.87 17.28
CA ASP A 117 -35.45 -9.90 16.50
C ASP A 117 -36.43 -9.27 15.50
N ASN A 118 -36.42 -9.80 14.28
CA ASN A 118 -37.35 -9.47 13.22
C ASN A 118 -38.81 -9.43 13.74
N THR A 119 -39.35 -8.24 13.96
CA THR A 119 -40.79 -7.97 13.86
C THR A 119 -40.94 -6.55 13.34
N GLY A 120 -41.56 -6.43 12.16
CA GLY A 120 -41.77 -5.14 11.52
C GLY A 120 -42.73 -4.26 12.31
N LEU A 121 -42.50 -2.96 12.27
CA LEU A 121 -43.51 -1.90 12.31
C LEU A 121 -42.78 -0.54 12.14
N ASP A 122 -43.36 0.30 11.29
CA ASP A 122 -42.99 1.70 11.07
C ASP A 122 -42.93 2.49 12.38
N GLY A 123 -41.92 3.34 12.56
CA GLY A 123 -41.85 4.23 13.73
C GLY A 123 -40.58 5.06 13.84
N ASP A 124 -40.68 6.30 13.38
CA ASP A 124 -40.12 7.53 13.97
C ASP A 124 -38.60 7.62 14.25
N ILE A 125 -37.92 8.43 13.43
CA ILE A 125 -36.54 8.90 13.67
C ILE A 125 -36.59 9.98 14.75
N GLY A 126 -36.50 9.56 16.01
CA GLY A 126 -36.45 10.42 17.19
C GLY A 126 -35.04 10.92 17.50
N ASN A 127 -34.77 12.15 17.06
CA ASN A 127 -33.94 13.21 17.67
C ASN A 127 -32.64 12.86 18.44
N THR A 128 -31.49 13.27 17.86
CA THR A 128 -30.17 13.31 18.53
C THR A 128 -29.99 14.66 19.22
N GLU A 129 -30.58 14.86 20.39
CA GLU A 129 -30.34 16.06 21.20
C GLU A 129 -30.20 15.73 22.69
N GLU A 130 -29.34 14.79 23.08
CA GLU A 130 -28.90 14.72 24.49
C GLU A 130 -27.64 13.87 24.65
N THR A 131 -26.48 14.45 24.30
CA THR A 131 -25.21 14.07 24.94
C THR A 131 -24.08 15.10 24.80
N GLN A 132 -24.34 16.30 24.27
CA GLN A 132 -23.36 17.40 24.20
C GLN A 132 -23.15 18.17 25.51
N LYS A 133 -23.35 17.55 26.68
CA LYS A 133 -23.07 18.20 27.98
C LYS A 133 -22.31 17.27 28.90
N LYS A 134 -21.00 17.15 28.69
CA LYS A 134 -19.97 17.00 29.73
C LYS A 134 -18.60 16.92 29.08
N HIS A 135 -17.99 18.09 28.88
CA HIS A 135 -16.60 18.45 29.23
C HIS A 135 -16.22 19.71 28.46
N GLU A 136 -16.71 20.86 28.93
CA GLU A 136 -16.10 22.17 28.71
C GLU A 136 -15.25 22.50 29.94
N GLY A 137 -14.00 22.91 29.70
CA GLY A 137 -13.07 23.37 30.73
C GLY A 137 -11.63 23.49 30.23
N ASN A 138 -11.36 24.57 29.49
CA ASN A 138 -10.06 25.22 29.19
C ASN A 138 -9.02 24.39 28.37
N THR A 139 -8.48 24.84 27.24
CA THR A 139 -8.09 26.20 26.86
C THR A 139 -8.18 26.39 25.33
N GLU A 140 -9.07 27.28 24.90
CA GLU A 140 -8.99 27.94 23.59
C GLU A 140 -8.05 29.14 23.71
N GLU A 141 -6.80 28.98 23.29
CA GLU A 141 -6.03 30.10 22.72
C GLU A 141 -4.94 29.57 21.79
N SER A 142 -5.34 29.13 20.58
CA SER A 142 -4.45 29.05 19.39
C SER A 142 -5.17 28.64 18.08
N ALA A 143 -6.49 28.80 17.96
CA ALA A 143 -7.25 28.43 16.75
C ALA A 143 -7.50 29.60 15.77
N LYS A 144 -6.61 30.62 15.73
CA LYS A 144 -6.62 31.66 14.70
C LYS A 144 -5.22 32.02 14.21
N LYS A 145 -4.59 31.10 13.47
CA LYS A 145 -3.64 31.36 12.37
C LYS A 145 -3.27 30.02 11.73
N HIS A 146 -3.00 30.05 10.42
CA HIS A 146 -2.65 28.90 9.55
C HIS A 146 -3.78 28.27 8.73
N ARG A 147 -4.57 29.14 8.06
CA ARG A 147 -5.02 28.83 6.70
C ARG A 147 -3.87 29.17 5.75
N GLY A 148 -3.23 28.13 5.22
CA GLY A 148 -2.17 28.23 4.21
C GLY A 148 -0.90 27.49 4.60
N ASN A 149 -0.90 26.15 4.54
CA ASN A 149 0.21 25.39 3.94
C ASN A 149 -0.09 23.87 3.75
N ALA A 150 -1.28 23.50 3.27
CA ALA A 150 -1.64 22.08 3.09
C ALA A 150 -1.06 21.46 1.79
N GLU A 151 -0.94 22.25 0.72
CA GLU A 151 -0.46 21.75 -0.58
C GLU A 151 1.06 21.57 -0.64
N GLU A 152 1.83 22.37 0.11
CA GLU A 152 3.30 22.30 0.10
C GLU A 152 3.83 21.16 0.99
N LYS A 153 3.12 20.84 2.09
CA LYS A 153 3.42 19.65 2.91
C LYS A 153 3.07 18.35 2.19
N GLN A 154 1.97 18.31 1.41
CA GLN A 154 1.63 17.17 0.56
C GLN A 154 2.60 17.00 -0.63
N LYS A 155 3.07 18.09 -1.24
CA LYS A 155 4.09 18.02 -2.31
C LYS A 155 5.48 17.62 -1.81
N LYS A 156 5.88 18.02 -0.59
CA LYS A 156 7.16 17.60 0.03
C LYS A 156 7.13 16.14 0.51
N THR A 157 5.99 15.65 1.01
CA THR A 157 5.83 14.23 1.40
C THR A 157 5.83 13.31 0.19
N ASN A 158 5.14 13.66 -0.91
CA ASN A 158 5.22 12.90 -2.17
C ASN A 158 6.63 12.91 -2.82
N LYS A 159 7.48 13.91 -2.51
CA LYS A 159 8.87 13.97 -3.00
C LYS A 159 9.79 13.01 -2.24
N ASN A 160 9.64 12.92 -0.91
CA ASN A 160 10.35 11.93 -0.08
C ASN A 160 9.92 10.48 -0.39
N ASP A 161 8.68 10.29 -0.85
CA ASP A 161 8.17 8.95 -1.19
C ASP A 161 8.81 8.39 -2.46
N LYS A 162 9.13 9.26 -3.42
CA LYS A 162 9.94 8.88 -4.61
C LYS A 162 11.39 8.58 -4.25
N GLU A 163 11.97 9.27 -3.26
CA GLU A 163 13.33 8.97 -2.77
C GLU A 163 13.41 7.65 -2.00
N TYR A 164 12.41 7.30 -1.18
CA TYR A 164 12.44 6.03 -0.43
C TYR A 164 12.18 4.78 -1.27
N ILE A 165 11.34 4.87 -2.30
CA ILE A 165 11.15 3.77 -3.27
C ILE A 165 12.45 3.54 -4.05
N LYS A 166 13.22 4.60 -4.31
CA LYS A 166 14.55 4.51 -4.96
C LYS A 166 15.62 3.84 -4.08
N ASN A 167 15.55 4.02 -2.76
CA ASN A 167 16.54 3.51 -1.82
C ASN A 167 16.35 2.04 -1.41
N GLU A 168 15.20 1.40 -1.73
CA GLU A 168 15.00 -0.05 -1.52
C GLU A 168 15.57 -0.89 -2.68
N GLU A 169 15.87 -0.29 -3.84
CA GLU A 169 16.55 -0.93 -4.97
C GLU A 169 18.09 -0.90 -4.84
N GLU A 170 18.65 -0.10 -3.93
CA GLU A 170 20.10 0.07 -3.73
C GLU A 170 20.62 -0.75 -2.53
N GLY A 171 20.56 -2.07 -2.67
CA GLY A 171 21.30 -3.01 -1.84
C GLY A 171 22.41 -3.68 -2.65
N GLU A 172 23.53 -2.96 -2.81
CA GLU A 172 24.81 -3.37 -3.42
C GLU A 172 24.81 -3.77 -4.91
N GLU A 173 25.16 -2.83 -5.79
CA GLU A 173 26.41 -2.92 -6.56
C GLU A 173 26.81 -1.57 -7.22
N ARG A 174 28.00 -1.09 -6.82
CA ARG A 174 28.96 -0.18 -7.48
C ARG A 174 28.52 1.21 -7.99
N LYS A 175 29.24 2.20 -7.45
CA LYS A 175 29.35 3.62 -7.84
C LYS A 175 29.17 3.90 -9.34
N GLU A 176 28.26 4.81 -9.70
CA GLU A 176 28.46 5.75 -10.80
C GLU A 176 27.59 7.01 -10.68
N ASN A 177 28.11 8.11 -11.23
CA ASN A 177 27.65 9.49 -11.11
C ASN A 177 26.17 9.72 -11.49
N THR A 178 25.59 10.77 -10.90
CA THR A 178 24.34 11.42 -11.29
C THR A 178 24.17 11.46 -12.82
N THR A 179 23.35 10.57 -13.35
CA THR A 179 22.93 10.58 -14.75
C THR A 179 21.43 10.80 -14.80
N VAL A 180 21.05 11.84 -15.55
CA VAL A 180 19.70 12.08 -16.06
C VAL A 180 19.12 10.74 -16.55
N LEU A 181 17.84 10.46 -16.27
CA LEU A 181 17.13 9.29 -16.82
C LEU A 181 17.54 9.13 -18.29
N PRO A 182 18.20 8.03 -18.69
CA PRO A 182 18.50 7.84 -20.09
C PRO A 182 17.15 7.88 -20.82
N SER A 183 17.04 8.75 -21.81
CA SER A 183 15.96 8.68 -22.78
C SER A 183 16.10 7.29 -23.41
N ILE A 184 15.31 6.31 -22.95
CA ILE A 184 15.29 4.97 -23.54
C ILE A 184 14.89 5.18 -24.99
N SER A 185 15.88 5.07 -25.86
CA SER A 185 15.70 5.13 -27.30
C SER A 185 15.31 3.73 -27.74
N PHE A 186 14.06 3.57 -28.17
CA PHE A 186 13.60 2.29 -28.70
C PHE A 186 14.18 2.09 -30.11
N PRO A 187 14.85 0.95 -30.39
CA PRO A 187 15.44 0.68 -31.70
C PRO A 187 14.41 0.72 -32.83
N THR A 188 13.16 0.32 -32.55
CA THR A 188 12.04 0.38 -33.49
C THR A 188 10.74 0.82 -32.79
N PRO A 189 9.72 1.29 -33.54
CA PRO A 189 8.39 1.52 -32.98
C PRO A 189 7.79 0.26 -32.31
N ARG A 190 8.21 -0.94 -32.75
CA ARG A 190 7.77 -2.21 -32.16
C ARG A 190 8.39 -2.49 -30.80
N HIS A 191 9.66 -2.11 -30.60
CA HIS A 191 10.26 -2.11 -29.26
C HIS A 191 9.48 -1.23 -28.30
N LYS A 192 9.06 -0.03 -28.73
CA LYS A 192 8.21 0.85 -27.94
C LYS A 192 6.86 0.22 -27.61
N PHE A 193 6.20 -0.37 -28.61
CA PHE A 193 4.92 -1.07 -28.42
C PHE A 193 5.02 -2.22 -27.41
N ILE A 194 6.07 -3.03 -27.49
CA ILE A 194 6.29 -4.14 -26.55
C ILE A 194 6.55 -3.59 -25.15
N TYR A 195 7.39 -2.55 -25.01
CA TYR A 195 7.62 -1.88 -23.73
C TYR A 195 6.34 -1.33 -23.07
N GLU A 196 5.43 -0.75 -23.85
CA GLU A 196 4.15 -0.25 -23.33
C GLU A 196 3.18 -1.39 -22.96
N THR A 197 3.38 -2.56 -23.56
CA THR A 197 2.52 -3.75 -23.37
C THR A 197 2.97 -4.61 -22.19
N VAL A 198 4.27 -4.80 -22.00
CA VAL A 198 4.83 -5.60 -20.91
C VAL A 198 5.29 -4.71 -19.75
N SER A 199 5.54 -5.31 -18.58
CA SER A 199 6.17 -4.56 -17.48
C SER A 199 7.58 -4.10 -17.87
N GLU A 200 8.02 -2.96 -17.33
CA GLU A 200 9.35 -2.39 -17.59
C GLU A 200 10.48 -3.41 -17.37
N ASN A 201 10.42 -4.15 -16.26
CA ASN A 201 11.39 -5.19 -15.94
C ASN A 201 11.35 -6.32 -16.98
N SER A 202 10.17 -6.71 -17.47
CA SER A 202 10.07 -7.75 -18.51
C SER A 202 10.69 -7.30 -19.83
N TYR A 203 10.47 -6.04 -20.23
CA TYR A 203 11.10 -5.50 -21.44
C TYR A 203 12.62 -5.47 -21.32
N LYS A 204 13.15 -4.91 -20.23
CA LYS A 204 14.60 -4.83 -19.99
C LYS A 204 15.25 -6.21 -19.94
N THR A 205 14.64 -7.16 -19.25
CA THR A 205 15.23 -8.50 -19.09
C THR A 205 15.15 -9.36 -20.36
N TRP A 206 14.05 -9.28 -21.11
CA TRP A 206 13.79 -10.26 -22.18
C TRP A 206 13.80 -9.68 -23.59
N PHE A 207 13.55 -8.38 -23.77
CA PHE A 207 13.32 -7.78 -25.09
C PHE A 207 14.32 -6.67 -25.46
N GLU A 208 15.02 -6.07 -24.50
CA GLU A 208 15.96 -4.96 -24.74
C GLU A 208 17.10 -5.34 -25.70
N ASN A 209 17.63 -6.55 -25.56
CA ASN A 209 18.71 -7.08 -26.41
C ASN A 209 18.19 -8.03 -27.51
N THR A 210 16.97 -7.84 -27.97
CA THR A 210 16.38 -8.66 -29.04
C THR A 210 16.23 -7.84 -30.32
N THR A 211 16.34 -8.50 -31.47
CA THR A 211 16.05 -7.87 -32.76
C THR A 211 14.60 -8.16 -33.12
N ILE A 212 13.79 -7.11 -33.30
CA ILE A 212 12.35 -7.24 -33.59
C ILE A 212 12.05 -6.69 -34.96
N GLU A 213 11.83 -7.59 -35.91
CA GLU A 213 11.49 -7.28 -37.29
C GLU A 213 9.99 -7.52 -37.53
N GLU A 214 9.31 -6.53 -38.09
CA GLU A 214 7.92 -6.62 -38.47
C GLU A 214 7.77 -6.76 -39.98
N PHE A 215 7.08 -7.82 -40.40
CA PHE A 215 6.66 -8.07 -41.76
C PHE A 215 5.13 -7.88 -41.87
N GLU A 216 4.60 -7.91 -43.11
CA GLU A 216 3.17 -7.70 -43.37
C GLU A 216 2.28 -8.69 -42.59
N THR A 217 2.69 -9.96 -42.50
CA THR A 217 1.90 -11.03 -41.87
C THR A 217 2.53 -11.63 -40.61
N GLU A 218 3.77 -11.29 -40.30
CA GLU A 218 4.50 -11.89 -39.18
C GLU A 218 5.43 -10.92 -38.46
N ILE A 219 5.73 -11.22 -37.20
CA ILE A 219 6.73 -10.53 -36.39
C ILE A 219 7.78 -11.58 -36.02
N VAL A 220 9.04 -11.27 -36.31
CA VAL A 220 10.18 -12.11 -35.97
C VAL A 220 10.93 -11.45 -34.83
N ILE A 221 11.07 -12.19 -33.72
CA ILE A 221 11.84 -11.77 -32.55
C ILE A 221 13.07 -12.66 -32.49
N THR A 222 14.25 -12.09 -32.71
CA THR A 222 15.51 -12.82 -32.56
C THR A 222 16.10 -12.54 -31.19
N ALA A 223 16.24 -13.58 -30.39
CA ALA A 223 16.67 -13.53 -29.01
C ALA A 223 18.17 -13.84 -28.89
N ALA A 224 18.86 -13.13 -28.01
CA ALA A 224 20.30 -13.22 -27.85
C ALA A 224 20.82 -14.59 -27.34
N ASN A 225 19.96 -15.41 -26.74
CA ASN A 225 20.30 -16.78 -26.33
C ASN A 225 19.06 -17.67 -26.18
N LYS A 226 19.28 -18.99 -26.20
CA LYS A 226 18.24 -20.00 -25.99
C LYS A 226 17.34 -19.76 -24.78
N PHE A 227 17.90 -19.36 -23.65
CA PHE A 227 17.12 -19.14 -22.43
C PHE A 227 16.12 -17.98 -22.59
N THR A 228 16.56 -16.86 -23.16
CA THR A 228 15.69 -15.72 -23.46
C THR A 228 14.61 -16.10 -24.47
N LYS A 229 14.95 -16.87 -25.51
CA LYS A 229 13.98 -17.43 -26.45
C LYS A 229 12.92 -18.27 -25.74
N ASP A 230 13.32 -19.23 -24.91
CA ASP A 230 12.40 -20.14 -24.20
C ASP A 230 11.44 -19.37 -23.28
N ILE A 231 11.92 -18.29 -22.65
CA ILE A 231 11.08 -17.43 -21.81
C ILE A 231 10.11 -16.58 -22.63
N ILE A 232 10.55 -16.00 -23.75
CA ILE A 232 9.68 -15.26 -24.67
C ILE A 232 8.59 -16.17 -25.22
N GLU A 233 8.95 -17.38 -25.65
CA GLU A 233 8.02 -18.39 -26.18
C GLU A 233 7.00 -18.85 -25.13
N SER A 234 7.44 -19.12 -23.90
CA SER A 234 6.56 -19.67 -22.86
C SER A 234 5.66 -18.63 -22.19
N LYS A 235 6.14 -17.40 -21.97
CA LYS A 235 5.43 -16.40 -21.16
C LYS A 235 4.78 -15.28 -21.96
N PHE A 236 5.33 -14.94 -23.13
CA PHE A 236 4.94 -13.72 -23.84
C PHE A 236 4.33 -13.97 -25.22
N LEU A 237 4.56 -15.14 -25.82
CA LEU A 237 4.13 -15.46 -27.18
C LEU A 237 2.62 -15.33 -27.40
N GLU A 238 1.81 -15.96 -26.54
CA GLU A 238 0.35 -15.95 -26.68
C GLU A 238 -0.24 -14.54 -26.53
N MET A 239 0.26 -13.80 -25.54
CA MET A 239 -0.16 -12.41 -25.32
C MET A 239 0.18 -11.53 -26.54
N LEU A 240 1.39 -11.64 -27.07
CA LEU A 240 1.81 -10.84 -28.22
C LEU A 240 1.05 -11.23 -29.49
N LYS A 241 0.72 -12.51 -29.70
CA LYS A 241 -0.14 -12.95 -30.82
C LYS A 241 -1.53 -12.33 -30.75
N ILE A 242 -2.15 -12.33 -29.57
CA ILE A 242 -3.49 -11.75 -29.36
C ILE A 242 -3.49 -10.25 -29.65
N LEU A 243 -2.47 -9.53 -29.16
CA LEU A 243 -2.42 -8.07 -29.28
C LEU A 243 -2.04 -7.58 -30.68
N THR A 244 -1.18 -8.31 -31.37
CA THR A 244 -0.71 -7.91 -32.70
C THR A 244 -1.57 -8.45 -33.83
N GLY A 245 -2.35 -9.51 -33.57
CA GLY A 245 -3.13 -10.22 -34.60
C GLY A 245 -2.25 -10.86 -35.69
N LYS A 246 -0.92 -10.88 -35.49
CA LYS A 246 0.08 -11.39 -36.44
C LYS A 246 0.70 -12.68 -35.92
N LYS A 247 1.22 -13.49 -36.84
CA LYS A 247 2.01 -14.66 -36.48
C LYS A 247 3.34 -14.20 -35.87
N ILE A 248 3.72 -14.73 -34.72
CA ILE A 248 4.99 -14.40 -34.06
C ILE A 248 5.90 -15.60 -34.10
N THR A 249 7.13 -15.39 -34.59
CA THR A 249 8.18 -16.41 -34.64
C THR A 249 9.34 -15.92 -33.78
N VAL A 250 9.75 -16.72 -32.80
CA VAL A 250 10.92 -16.42 -31.96
C VAL A 250 12.10 -17.26 -32.44
N LYS A 251 13.22 -16.62 -32.75
CA LYS A 251 14.47 -17.24 -33.19
C LYS A 251 15.56 -16.98 -32.17
N GLU A 252 16.59 -17.82 -32.19
CA GLU A 252 17.83 -17.57 -31.45
C GLU A 252 18.83 -17.01 -32.47
N ASP A 253 19.57 -15.95 -32.08
CA ASP A 253 20.68 -15.38 -32.87
C ASP A 253 21.84 -16.37 -33.03
#